data_AF-A0A937ZW84-F1
#
_entry.id   AF-A0A937ZW84-F1
#
_cell.length_a   1.000
_cell.length_b   1.000
_cell.length_c   1.000
_cell.angle_alpha   90.00
_cell.angle_beta   90.00
_cell.angle_gamma   90.00
#
_symmetry.space_group_name_H-M   'P 1'
#
loop_
_entity.id
_entity.type
_entity.pdbx_description
1 polymer ?
#
loop_
_entity_poly.entity_id
_entity_poly.type
_entity_poly.pdbx_seq_one_letter_code
_entity_poly.pdbx_strand_id
1 'polypeptide(L)'
;MSSKIRLIVPAVLAATGAVAAPALAADGAHWDEARRAAAGKQDPALRRAIEQWKVLSATEGLPFNQYSWLLMNYPGFPMEGRMRGYAEAALERESVDPRTVVAYFQKHPPLTNRGRVQQAMALSSLNFPGALEAARQAWRGGAVSETAESAILFRYGDQFSRDDHNARMDALLWDGSIQAAERQIARVSPDRRALFSERLSIAQGSPAGTLGVPLTPADLRDPGYVHARLQQARNARNTSTAIALLTSQPPLASPARDPEKWVGNLLWAARAGTADHAVRIAFGIDAAFAPGTDISAMSFRLRDDYTSLMWLGGTRALWNLREPRRAAPLFYRYGAAARTPGTRTKGFYWAGKALAEAGDAAGARQYFETAARYPDQFYGQLSLERLNRPIPNLDVMPGDVPTDAQRAEFMARPLTRAVREVARGHEWRTTVRFFRE
;
A
#
# COMPACT_ATOMS: atom_id res chain seq x y z
N MET A 1 -56.30 36.42 56.09
CA MET A 1 -55.29 35.76 56.93
C MET A 1 -55.61 34.27 57.05
N SER A 2 -54.56 33.46 56.86
CA SER A 2 -54.36 32.06 57.23
C SER A 2 -55.13 30.89 56.58
N SER A 3 -54.32 30.14 55.82
CA SER A 3 -54.15 28.67 55.81
C SER A 3 -55.24 27.78 55.23
N LYS A 4 -54.82 26.93 54.27
CA LYS A 4 -55.08 25.48 54.27
C LYS A 4 -54.24 24.74 53.20
N ILE A 5 -53.46 23.77 53.68
CA ILE A 5 -52.77 22.72 52.93
C ILE A 5 -53.81 21.73 52.38
N ARG A 6 -53.65 21.27 51.12
CA ARG A 6 -54.19 19.97 50.68
C ARG A 6 -53.24 19.23 49.73
N LEU A 7 -53.09 17.95 50.07
CA LEU A 7 -52.38 16.88 49.38
C LEU A 7 -52.80 16.73 47.91
N ILE A 8 -51.82 16.41 47.07
CA ILE A 8 -52.00 15.92 45.70
C ILE A 8 -51.85 14.39 45.73
N VAL A 9 -52.88 13.69 45.26
CA VAL A 9 -52.87 12.26 44.92
C VAL A 9 -52.53 12.15 43.43
N PRO A 10 -51.52 11.36 43.00
CA PRO A 10 -51.33 11.09 41.59
C PRO A 10 -52.13 9.84 41.18
N ALA A 11 -52.94 9.99 40.13
CA ALA A 11 -53.61 8.91 39.44
C ALA A 11 -52.62 8.10 38.61
N VAL A 12 -52.72 6.77 38.73
CA VAL A 12 -51.95 5.78 37.97
C VAL A 12 -52.46 5.72 36.53
N LEU A 13 -51.58 5.99 35.56
CA LEU A 13 -51.77 5.57 34.17
C LEU A 13 -50.78 4.43 33.88
N ALA A 14 -51.32 3.24 33.58
CA ALA A 14 -50.56 2.09 33.17
C ALA A 14 -50.03 2.28 31.74
N ALA A 15 -48.71 2.39 31.60
CA ALA A 15 -48.04 2.24 30.31
C ALA A 15 -47.59 0.78 30.19
N THR A 16 -48.22 0.03 29.28
CA THR A 16 -47.75 -1.29 28.86
C THR A 16 -46.39 -1.14 28.18
N GLY A 17 -45.32 -1.45 28.91
CA GLY A 17 -44.00 -1.60 28.34
C GLY A 17 -43.98 -2.83 27.43
N ALA A 18 -43.99 -2.61 26.11
CA ALA A 18 -43.50 -3.61 25.18
C ALA A 18 -41.99 -3.71 25.41
N VAL A 19 -41.60 -4.68 26.24
CA VAL A 19 -40.21 -5.10 26.39
C VAL A 19 -39.78 -5.59 25.01
N ALA A 20 -38.96 -4.80 24.31
CA ALA A 20 -38.23 -5.29 23.17
C ALA A 20 -37.45 -6.51 23.65
N ALA A 21 -37.78 -7.68 23.09
CA ALA A 21 -36.99 -8.89 23.32
C ALA A 21 -35.53 -8.54 23.02
N PRO A 22 -34.60 -8.69 23.97
CA PRO A 22 -33.19 -8.56 23.64
C PRO A 22 -32.92 -9.60 22.55
N ALA A 23 -32.41 -9.15 21.41
CA ALA A 23 -31.77 -10.05 20.46
C ALA A 23 -30.82 -10.93 21.28
N LEU A 24 -31.09 -12.23 21.29
CA LEU A 24 -30.30 -13.23 22.03
C LEU A 24 -28.84 -13.06 21.61
N ALA A 25 -28.08 -12.33 22.42
CA ALA A 25 -26.64 -12.47 22.44
C ALA A 25 -26.40 -13.93 22.81
N ALA A 26 -25.89 -14.72 21.87
CA ALA A 26 -25.50 -16.09 22.11
C ALA A 26 -24.64 -16.12 23.38
N ASP A 27 -25.15 -16.80 24.41
CA ASP A 27 -24.59 -16.81 25.74
C ASP A 27 -23.11 -17.26 25.66
N GLY A 28 -22.23 -16.55 26.35
CA GLY A 28 -20.77 -16.75 26.30
C GLY A 28 -20.34 -18.19 26.59
N ALA A 29 -21.22 -18.96 27.22
CA ALA A 29 -21.08 -20.37 27.55
C ALA A 29 -20.66 -21.24 26.36
N HIS A 30 -21.19 -21.02 25.15
CA HIS A 30 -20.77 -21.78 23.96
C HIS A 30 -19.33 -21.47 23.55
N TRP A 31 -18.88 -20.23 23.72
CA TRP A 31 -17.49 -19.84 23.49
C TRP A 31 -16.55 -20.39 24.57
N ASP A 32 -17.03 -20.51 25.82
CA ASP A 32 -16.29 -21.12 26.94
C ASP A 32 -16.16 -22.64 26.80
N GLU A 33 -17.21 -23.31 26.37
CA GLU A 33 -17.19 -24.74 26.05
C GLU A 33 -16.29 -25.02 24.84
N ALA A 34 -16.37 -24.21 23.78
CA ALA A 34 -15.46 -24.28 22.65
C ALA A 34 -13.99 -24.05 23.08
N ARG A 35 -13.72 -23.10 24.00
CA ARG A 35 -12.37 -22.88 24.58
C ARG A 35 -11.89 -24.10 25.36
N ARG A 36 -12.75 -24.71 26.20
CA ARG A 36 -12.41 -25.92 26.98
C ARG A 36 -12.15 -27.14 26.08
N ALA A 37 -13.00 -27.39 25.08
CA ALA A 37 -12.81 -28.46 24.11
C ALA A 37 -11.55 -28.26 23.25
N ALA A 38 -11.17 -27.01 23.00
CA ALA A 38 -9.96 -26.65 22.28
C ALA A 38 -8.69 -26.82 23.14
N ALA A 39 -8.76 -26.65 24.46
CA ALA A 39 -7.61 -26.78 25.36
C ALA A 39 -6.97 -28.18 25.37
N GLY A 40 -7.73 -29.23 25.03
CA GLY A 40 -7.23 -30.62 24.89
C GLY A 40 -6.54 -30.94 23.55
N LYS A 41 -6.56 -30.02 22.59
CA LYS A 41 -5.95 -30.16 21.24
C LYS A 41 -4.83 -29.14 21.04
N GLN A 42 -3.84 -29.15 21.94
CA GLN A 42 -2.66 -28.30 21.83
C GLN A 42 -1.70 -28.90 20.80
N ASP A 43 -1.14 -28.06 19.93
CA ASP A 43 -0.02 -28.42 19.07
C ASP A 43 1.25 -27.75 19.64
N PRO A 44 2.12 -28.50 20.35
CA PRO A 44 3.34 -27.95 20.91
C PRO A 44 4.31 -27.37 19.87
N ALA A 45 4.26 -27.83 18.61
CA ALA A 45 5.06 -27.26 17.54
C ALA A 45 4.54 -25.88 17.14
N LEU A 46 3.22 -25.73 17.00
CA LEU A 46 2.59 -24.46 16.63
C LEU A 46 2.79 -23.38 17.71
N ARG A 47 2.64 -23.73 18.99
CA ARG A 47 2.91 -22.80 20.10
C ARG A 47 4.36 -22.33 20.11
N ARG A 48 5.32 -23.24 19.89
CA ARG A 48 6.74 -22.87 19.73
C ARG A 48 6.96 -21.95 18.52
N ALA A 49 6.29 -22.22 17.40
CA ALA A 49 6.36 -21.38 16.22
C ALA A 49 5.81 -19.96 16.47
N ILE A 50 4.72 -19.82 17.24
CA ILE A 50 4.16 -18.51 17.63
C ILE A 50 5.14 -17.75 18.54
N GLU A 51 5.75 -18.41 19.53
CA GLU A 51 6.75 -17.75 20.38
C GLU A 51 8.00 -17.34 19.58
N GLN A 52 8.46 -18.20 18.67
CA GLN A 52 9.58 -17.86 17.77
C GLN A 52 9.20 -16.71 16.83
N TRP A 53 7.99 -16.68 16.30
CA TRP A 53 7.47 -15.57 15.50
C TRP A 53 7.50 -14.24 16.26
N LYS A 54 7.14 -14.22 17.56
CA LYS A 54 7.21 -12.99 18.36
C LYS A 54 8.63 -12.43 18.39
N VAL A 55 9.62 -13.28 18.62
CA VAL A 55 11.05 -12.91 18.65
C VAL A 55 11.51 -12.44 17.26
N LEU A 56 11.26 -13.23 16.21
CA LEU A 56 11.68 -12.92 14.84
C LEU A 56 11.01 -11.65 14.28
N SER A 57 9.75 -11.38 14.66
CA SER A 57 9.03 -10.17 14.20
C SER A 57 9.53 -8.88 14.87
N ALA A 58 10.22 -9.00 16.01
CA ALA A 58 10.70 -7.88 16.82
C ALA A 58 12.20 -7.59 16.65
N THR A 59 12.97 -8.51 16.08
CA THR A 59 14.44 -8.40 15.98
C THR A 59 14.89 -8.70 14.56
N GLU A 60 15.81 -7.88 14.02
CA GLU A 60 16.37 -7.98 12.65
C GLU A 60 17.74 -8.70 12.61
N GLY A 61 18.36 -8.91 13.79
CA GLY A 61 19.74 -9.40 13.90
C GLY A 61 19.92 -10.92 13.90
N LEU A 62 18.86 -11.72 13.76
CA LEU A 62 18.93 -13.17 13.92
C LEU A 62 19.49 -13.87 12.66
N PRO A 63 19.93 -15.14 12.77
CA PRO A 63 20.44 -15.89 11.63
C PRO A 63 19.36 -16.20 10.58
N PHE A 64 19.77 -16.32 9.32
CA PHE A 64 18.88 -16.59 8.18
C PHE A 64 18.08 -17.89 8.36
N ASN A 65 18.70 -18.92 8.94
CA ASN A 65 18.06 -20.22 9.13
C ASN A 65 16.80 -20.11 10.03
N GLN A 66 16.75 -19.18 10.98
CA GLN A 66 15.59 -19.00 11.86
C GLN A 66 14.43 -18.35 11.12
N TYR A 67 14.70 -17.28 10.36
CA TYR A 67 13.67 -16.63 9.55
C TYR A 67 13.16 -17.56 8.45
N SER A 68 14.07 -18.17 7.68
CA SER A 68 13.71 -19.07 6.60
C SER A 68 12.93 -20.29 7.09
N TRP A 69 13.29 -20.87 8.24
CA TRP A 69 12.52 -21.97 8.83
C TRP A 69 11.05 -21.56 9.08
N LEU A 70 10.81 -20.41 9.72
CA LEU A 70 9.45 -19.97 10.01
C LEU A 70 8.68 -19.68 8.72
N LEU A 71 9.29 -18.95 7.78
CA LEU A 71 8.70 -18.57 6.49
C LEU A 71 8.39 -19.78 5.59
N MET A 72 9.18 -20.85 5.68
CA MET A 72 9.01 -22.04 4.83
C MET A 72 8.00 -23.04 5.43
N ASN A 73 7.87 -23.11 6.76
CA ASN A 73 7.00 -24.07 7.44
C ASN A 73 5.63 -23.47 7.84
N TYR A 74 5.54 -22.15 8.01
CA TYR A 74 4.35 -21.44 8.46
C TYR A 74 4.01 -20.25 7.55
N PRO A 75 3.72 -20.50 6.26
CA PRO A 75 3.38 -19.44 5.30
C PRO A 75 2.11 -18.69 5.73
N GLY A 76 2.09 -17.38 5.47
CA GLY A 76 0.97 -16.50 5.84
C GLY A 76 0.98 -16.05 7.30
N PHE A 77 2.02 -16.37 8.08
CA PHE A 77 2.16 -15.79 9.41
C PHE A 77 2.32 -14.27 9.35
N PRO A 78 1.84 -13.52 10.35
CA PRO A 78 1.79 -12.07 10.26
C PRO A 78 3.15 -11.43 10.07
N MET A 79 3.16 -10.30 9.37
CA MET A 79 4.39 -9.54 9.09
C MET A 79 5.41 -10.34 8.25
N GLU A 80 4.95 -11.28 7.42
CA GLU A 80 5.78 -12.11 6.56
C GLU A 80 6.78 -11.27 5.74
N GLY A 81 6.31 -10.20 5.09
CA GLY A 81 7.16 -9.31 4.30
C GLY A 81 8.31 -8.67 5.10
N ARG A 82 8.07 -8.34 6.38
CA ARG A 82 9.13 -7.82 7.27
C ARG A 82 10.15 -8.91 7.58
N MET A 83 9.69 -10.11 7.93
CA MET A 83 10.59 -11.24 8.23
C MET A 83 11.38 -11.68 7.00
N ARG A 84 10.79 -11.61 5.80
CA ARG A 84 11.51 -11.82 4.53
C ARG A 84 12.61 -10.79 4.35
N GLY A 85 12.33 -9.51 4.63
CA GLY A 85 13.34 -8.45 4.65
C GLY A 85 14.49 -8.75 5.63
N TYR A 86 14.18 -9.23 6.84
CA TYR A 86 15.19 -9.63 7.83
C TYR A 86 16.00 -10.85 7.40
N ALA A 87 15.37 -11.86 6.79
CA ALA A 87 16.05 -13.00 6.20
C ALA A 87 17.05 -12.55 5.12
N GLU A 88 16.62 -11.66 4.22
CA GLU A 88 17.48 -11.11 3.16
C GLU A 88 18.63 -10.27 3.72
N ALA A 89 18.41 -9.52 4.81
CA ALA A 89 19.46 -8.78 5.51
C ALA A 89 20.44 -9.70 6.24
N ALA A 90 19.98 -10.84 6.78
CA ALA A 90 20.85 -11.83 7.42
C ALA A 90 21.84 -12.43 6.41
N LEU A 91 21.41 -12.72 5.17
CA LEU A 91 22.27 -13.24 4.10
C LEU A 91 23.44 -12.32 3.72
N GLU A 92 23.39 -11.02 4.05
CA GLU A 92 24.54 -10.13 3.85
C GLU A 92 25.62 -10.28 4.94
N ARG A 93 25.24 -10.77 6.13
CA ARG A 93 26.10 -10.84 7.32
C ARG A 93 26.73 -12.21 7.54
N GLU A 94 26.20 -13.25 6.91
CA GLU A 94 26.64 -14.62 7.12
C GLU A 94 26.71 -15.41 5.81
N SER A 95 27.51 -16.48 5.82
CA SER A 95 27.62 -17.41 4.69
C SER A 95 26.66 -18.57 4.90
N VAL A 96 25.69 -18.71 3.99
CA VAL A 96 24.72 -19.80 3.96
C VAL A 96 24.98 -20.67 2.75
N ASP A 97 24.76 -21.98 2.88
CA ASP A 97 24.84 -22.91 1.77
C ASP A 97 24.01 -22.41 0.56
N PRO A 98 24.61 -22.27 -0.65
CA PRO A 98 23.92 -21.73 -1.81
C PRO A 98 22.65 -22.50 -2.20
N ARG A 99 22.59 -23.82 -1.97
CA ARG A 99 21.39 -24.61 -2.32
C ARG A 99 20.23 -24.24 -1.41
N THR A 100 20.51 -23.98 -0.14
CA THR A 100 19.52 -23.50 0.84
C THR A 100 18.97 -22.13 0.44
N VAL A 101 19.84 -21.20 0.02
CA VAL A 101 19.44 -19.86 -0.45
C VAL A 101 18.57 -19.93 -1.70
N VAL A 102 18.95 -20.76 -2.69
CA VAL A 102 18.14 -20.97 -3.89
C VAL A 102 16.78 -21.58 -3.56
N ALA A 103 16.72 -22.61 -2.71
CA ALA A 103 15.47 -23.24 -2.30
C ALA A 103 14.52 -22.27 -1.59
N TYR A 104 15.07 -21.36 -0.77
CA TYR A 104 14.29 -20.30 -0.14
C TYR A 104 13.72 -19.32 -1.18
N PHE A 105 14.55 -18.77 -2.07
CA PHE A 105 14.09 -17.78 -3.05
C PHE A 105 13.18 -18.36 -4.15
N GLN A 106 13.17 -19.68 -4.35
CA GLN A 106 12.18 -20.35 -5.21
C GLN A 106 10.76 -20.27 -4.65
N LYS A 107 10.60 -20.34 -3.32
CA LYS A 107 9.28 -20.18 -2.67
C LYS A 107 8.97 -18.72 -2.35
N HIS A 108 9.99 -17.96 -1.98
CA HIS A 108 9.89 -16.58 -1.54
C HIS A 108 10.79 -15.68 -2.39
N PRO A 109 10.33 -15.23 -3.58
CA PRO A 109 11.14 -14.37 -4.44
C PRO A 109 11.70 -13.14 -3.70
N PRO A 110 12.88 -12.60 -4.06
CA PRO A 110 13.47 -11.50 -3.32
C PRO A 110 12.56 -10.26 -3.24
N LEU A 111 12.40 -9.73 -2.03
CA LEU A 111 11.66 -8.50 -1.77
C LEU A 111 12.54 -7.26 -1.96
N THR A 112 13.81 -7.35 -1.57
CA THR A 112 14.76 -6.25 -1.57
C THR A 112 15.84 -6.43 -2.63
N ASN A 113 16.53 -5.35 -2.99
CA ASN A 113 17.61 -5.44 -3.97
C ASN A 113 18.81 -6.25 -3.46
N ARG A 114 19.11 -6.19 -2.15
CA ARG A 114 20.10 -7.07 -1.52
C ARG A 114 19.73 -8.55 -1.65
N GLY A 115 18.47 -8.91 -1.46
CA GLY A 115 17.99 -10.28 -1.67
C GLY A 115 18.21 -10.75 -3.11
N ARG A 116 17.99 -9.86 -4.09
CA ARG A 116 18.28 -10.17 -5.51
C ARG A 116 19.76 -10.44 -5.75
N VAL A 117 20.67 -9.70 -5.11
CA VAL A 117 22.10 -10.00 -5.15
C VAL A 117 22.37 -11.40 -4.61
N GLN A 118 21.85 -11.71 -3.42
CA GLN A 118 22.09 -12.99 -2.77
C GLN A 118 21.56 -14.15 -3.60
N GLN A 119 20.38 -14.00 -4.21
CA GLN A 119 19.84 -14.95 -5.16
C GLN A 119 20.76 -15.13 -6.37
N ALA A 120 21.21 -14.04 -6.99
CA ALA A 120 22.09 -14.09 -8.16
C ALA A 120 23.43 -14.78 -7.84
N MET A 121 24.02 -14.49 -6.68
CA MET A 121 25.28 -15.10 -6.23
C MET A 121 25.12 -16.58 -5.90
N ALA A 122 24.01 -16.97 -5.27
CA ALA A 122 23.72 -18.37 -4.96
C ALA A 122 23.48 -19.19 -6.24
N LEU A 123 22.67 -18.67 -7.18
CA LEU A 123 22.46 -19.30 -8.49
C LEU A 123 23.77 -19.43 -9.26
N SER A 124 24.61 -18.38 -9.22
CA SER A 124 25.91 -18.40 -9.88
C SER A 124 26.85 -19.45 -9.31
N SER A 125 26.88 -19.61 -7.99
CA SER A 125 27.80 -20.54 -7.32
C SER A 125 27.46 -22.00 -7.65
N LEU A 126 26.21 -22.26 -8.04
CA LEU A 126 25.72 -23.58 -8.42
C LEU A 126 25.64 -23.77 -9.93
N ASN A 127 26.08 -22.79 -10.73
CA ASN A 127 25.92 -22.76 -12.19
C ASN A 127 24.47 -23.02 -12.65
N PHE A 128 23.49 -22.55 -11.87
CA PHE A 128 22.09 -22.69 -12.24
C PHE A 128 21.71 -21.73 -13.38
N PRO A 129 20.82 -22.14 -14.30
CA PRO A 129 20.31 -21.25 -15.33
C PRO A 129 19.54 -20.08 -14.68
N GLY A 130 19.60 -18.91 -15.31
CA GLY A 130 18.96 -17.69 -14.80
C GLY A 130 19.83 -16.85 -13.85
N ALA A 131 21.05 -17.29 -13.52
CA ALA A 131 21.96 -16.50 -12.67
C ALA A 131 22.28 -15.10 -13.25
N LEU A 132 22.51 -15.01 -14.56
CA LEU A 132 22.70 -13.72 -15.25
C LEU A 132 21.48 -12.82 -15.17
N GLU A 133 20.28 -13.37 -15.36
CA GLU A 133 19.04 -12.59 -15.30
C GLU A 133 18.77 -12.07 -13.89
N ALA A 134 18.99 -12.91 -12.86
CA ALA A 134 18.94 -12.47 -11.46
C ALA A 134 19.96 -11.36 -11.18
N ALA A 135 21.19 -11.50 -11.69
CA ALA A 135 22.23 -10.47 -11.55
C ALA A 135 21.84 -9.16 -12.26
N ARG A 136 21.26 -9.24 -13.46
CA ARG A 136 20.74 -8.08 -14.20
C ARG A 136 19.62 -7.38 -13.42
N GLN A 137 18.68 -8.13 -12.85
CA GLN A 137 17.61 -7.59 -12.02
C GLN A 137 18.13 -6.91 -10.74
N ALA A 138 19.15 -7.48 -10.10
CA ALA A 138 19.82 -6.88 -8.95
C ALA A 138 20.58 -5.60 -9.33
N TRP A 139 21.29 -5.63 -10.48
CA TRP A 139 22.04 -4.50 -10.99
C TRP A 139 21.12 -3.30 -11.29
N ARG A 140 20.05 -3.53 -12.06
CA ARG A 140 19.03 -2.53 -12.42
C ARG A 140 18.21 -2.03 -11.22
N GLY A 141 18.19 -2.79 -10.12
CA GLY A 141 17.42 -2.49 -8.91
C GLY A 141 17.99 -1.36 -8.06
N GLY A 142 19.21 -0.91 -8.33
CA GLY A 142 19.81 0.25 -7.66
C GLY A 142 20.81 -0.14 -6.56
N ALA A 143 20.70 0.51 -5.41
CA ALA A 143 21.72 0.44 -4.37
C ALA A 143 21.89 -0.97 -3.80
N VAL A 144 23.15 -1.33 -3.58
CA VAL A 144 23.65 -2.55 -2.94
C VAL A 144 24.94 -2.19 -2.21
N SER A 145 25.47 -3.07 -1.36
CA SER A 145 26.80 -2.85 -0.77
C SER A 145 27.89 -2.77 -1.85
N GLU A 146 28.99 -2.08 -1.56
CA GLU A 146 30.10 -1.95 -2.52
C GLU A 146 30.76 -3.30 -2.83
N THR A 147 30.76 -4.21 -1.85
CA THR A 147 31.22 -5.59 -2.02
C THR A 147 30.32 -6.36 -2.99
N ALA A 148 29.00 -6.23 -2.85
CA ALA A 148 28.03 -6.80 -3.77
C ALA A 148 28.16 -6.20 -5.18
N GLU A 149 28.29 -4.87 -5.28
CA GLU A 149 28.50 -4.16 -6.54
C GLU A 149 29.72 -4.70 -7.28
N SER A 150 30.86 -4.81 -6.58
CA SER A 150 32.11 -5.34 -7.13
C SER A 150 31.99 -6.80 -7.56
N ALA A 151 31.32 -7.64 -6.75
CA ALA A 151 31.13 -9.04 -7.06
C ALA A 151 30.26 -9.27 -8.32
N ILE A 152 29.19 -8.49 -8.47
CA ILE A 152 28.32 -8.55 -9.65
C ILE A 152 29.08 -8.05 -10.88
N LEU A 153 29.79 -6.92 -10.79
CA LEU A 153 30.57 -6.38 -11.90
C LEU A 153 31.69 -7.32 -12.34
N PHE A 154 32.43 -7.89 -11.39
CA PHE A 154 33.51 -8.83 -11.69
C PHE A 154 33.01 -10.04 -12.50
N ARG A 155 31.80 -10.52 -12.19
CA ARG A 155 31.26 -11.74 -12.78
C ARG A 155 30.43 -11.51 -14.05
N TYR A 156 29.65 -10.44 -14.08
CA TYR A 156 28.63 -10.20 -15.10
C TYR A 156 28.77 -8.86 -15.80
N GLY A 157 29.74 -8.02 -15.43
CA GLY A 157 29.87 -6.65 -15.92
C GLY A 157 29.88 -6.54 -17.45
N ASP A 158 30.63 -7.41 -18.13
CA ASP A 158 30.75 -7.41 -19.59
C ASP A 158 29.49 -7.90 -20.32
N GLN A 159 28.54 -8.50 -19.58
CA GLN A 159 27.27 -9.00 -20.12
C GLN A 159 26.13 -8.00 -19.92
N PHE A 160 26.36 -6.89 -19.22
CA PHE A 160 25.37 -5.84 -19.04
C PHE A 160 25.33 -4.90 -20.24
N SER A 161 24.11 -4.61 -20.68
CA SER A 161 23.87 -3.64 -21.73
C SER A 161 24.00 -2.21 -21.21
N ARG A 162 24.10 -1.25 -22.13
CA ARG A 162 23.99 0.18 -21.79
C ARG A 162 22.66 0.50 -21.12
N ASP A 163 21.58 -0.16 -21.52
CA ASP A 163 20.26 0.01 -20.90
C ASP A 163 20.23 -0.50 -19.46
N ASP A 164 20.99 -1.54 -19.13
CA ASP A 164 21.14 -2.00 -17.74
C ASP A 164 21.87 -0.97 -16.89
N HIS A 165 22.91 -0.34 -17.43
CA HIS A 165 23.62 0.75 -16.74
C HIS A 165 22.74 1.98 -16.55
N ASN A 166 21.95 2.35 -17.55
CA ASN A 166 20.99 3.46 -17.49
C ASN A 166 19.90 3.18 -16.46
N ALA A 167 19.32 1.97 -16.45
CA ALA A 167 18.28 1.59 -15.50
C ALA A 167 18.79 1.55 -14.05
N ARG A 168 20.05 1.14 -13.83
CA ARG A 168 20.70 1.25 -12.52
C ARG A 168 20.92 2.70 -12.12
N MET A 169 21.45 3.54 -13.00
CA MET A 169 21.67 4.97 -12.70
C MET A 169 20.37 5.65 -12.31
N ASP A 170 19.30 5.37 -13.06
CA ASP A 170 17.96 5.87 -12.76
C ASP A 170 17.49 5.44 -11.36
N ALA A 171 17.69 4.16 -11.00
CA ALA A 171 17.37 3.62 -9.67
C ALA A 171 18.12 4.33 -8.55
N LEU A 172 19.44 4.46 -8.71
CA LEU A 172 20.33 5.05 -7.71
C LEU A 172 19.96 6.51 -7.45
N LEU A 173 19.73 7.29 -8.50
CA LEU A 173 19.31 8.68 -8.39
C LEU A 173 17.89 8.81 -7.81
N TRP A 174 16.98 7.91 -8.15
CA TRP A 174 15.63 7.91 -7.61
C TRP A 174 15.60 7.69 -6.09
N ASP A 175 16.46 6.79 -5.61
CA ASP A 175 16.60 6.45 -4.19
C ASP A 175 17.56 7.38 -3.42
N GLY A 176 18.18 8.36 -4.08
CA GLY A 176 19.13 9.29 -3.46
C GLY A 176 20.48 8.65 -3.09
N SER A 177 20.86 7.56 -3.76
CA SER A 177 22.12 6.84 -3.53
C SER A 177 23.30 7.49 -4.27
N ILE A 178 23.69 8.68 -3.80
CA ILE A 178 24.64 9.60 -4.47
C ILE A 178 25.99 8.93 -4.75
N GLN A 179 26.64 8.35 -3.74
CA GLN A 179 27.99 7.74 -3.91
C GLN A 179 28.01 6.61 -4.95
N ALA A 180 26.99 5.76 -4.95
CA ALA A 180 26.86 4.71 -5.95
C ALA A 180 26.55 5.28 -7.35
N ALA A 181 25.77 6.36 -7.43
CA ALA A 181 25.49 7.06 -8.68
C ALA A 181 26.75 7.71 -9.28
N GLU A 182 27.61 8.29 -8.43
CA GLU A 182 28.91 8.84 -8.85
C GLU A 182 29.80 7.78 -9.50
N ARG A 183 29.89 6.58 -8.90
CA ARG A 183 30.62 5.46 -9.52
C ARG A 183 29.96 4.94 -10.80
N GLN A 184 28.65 5.08 -10.92
CA GLN A 184 27.88 4.56 -12.04
C GLN A 184 27.93 5.46 -13.29
N ILE A 185 28.15 6.77 -13.15
CA ILE A 185 28.04 7.74 -14.25
C ILE A 185 28.96 7.43 -15.44
N ALA A 186 30.12 6.81 -15.21
CA ALA A 186 31.05 6.43 -16.27
C ALA A 186 30.51 5.29 -17.16
N ARG A 187 29.57 4.48 -16.66
CA ARG A 187 29.03 3.30 -17.35
C ARG A 187 27.75 3.57 -18.15
N VAL A 188 27.07 4.69 -17.89
CA VAL A 188 25.83 5.06 -18.60
C VAL A 188 26.10 5.34 -20.08
N SER A 189 25.04 5.26 -20.88
CA SER A 189 25.13 5.54 -22.31
C SER A 189 25.48 7.01 -22.58
N PRO A 190 26.25 7.32 -23.65
CA PRO A 190 26.64 8.69 -23.95
C PRO A 190 25.46 9.65 -24.14
N ASP A 191 24.37 9.18 -24.75
CA ASP A 191 23.14 9.94 -25.02
C ASP A 191 22.38 10.32 -23.74
N ARG A 192 22.43 9.49 -22.69
CA ARG A 192 21.78 9.76 -21.40
C ARG A 192 22.69 10.49 -20.41
N ARG A 193 23.99 10.63 -20.72
CA ARG A 193 24.99 11.16 -19.78
C ARG A 193 24.66 12.58 -19.33
N ALA A 194 24.24 13.46 -20.23
CA ALA A 194 23.87 14.84 -19.88
C ALA A 194 22.74 14.89 -18.84
N LEU A 195 21.64 14.17 -19.09
CA LEU A 195 20.50 14.05 -18.17
C LEU A 195 20.92 13.47 -16.81
N PHE A 196 21.72 12.40 -16.79
CA PHE A 196 22.15 11.77 -15.54
C PHE A 196 23.14 12.62 -14.75
N SER A 197 24.05 13.33 -15.42
CA SER A 197 24.95 14.30 -14.78
C SER A 197 24.17 15.43 -14.11
N GLU A 198 23.17 15.98 -14.80
CA GLU A 198 22.28 16.99 -14.23
C GLU A 198 21.53 16.46 -13.00
N ARG A 199 20.89 15.29 -13.12
CA ARG A 199 20.16 14.66 -12.00
C ARG A 199 21.07 14.38 -10.81
N LEU A 200 22.31 13.94 -11.05
CA LEU A 200 23.31 13.72 -10.01
C LEU A 200 23.71 15.02 -9.32
N SER A 201 23.94 16.10 -10.07
CA SER A 201 24.26 17.41 -9.51
C SER A 201 23.12 17.97 -8.65
N ILE A 202 21.86 17.79 -9.08
CA ILE A 202 20.69 18.13 -8.26
C ILE A 202 20.66 17.31 -6.97
N ALA A 203 20.93 15.99 -7.05
CA ALA A 203 20.97 15.12 -5.89
C ALA A 203 22.10 15.50 -4.91
N GLN A 204 23.23 15.99 -5.40
CA GLN A 204 24.33 16.55 -4.60
C GLN A 204 24.03 17.93 -3.99
N GLY A 205 22.89 18.53 -4.33
CA GLY A 205 22.40 19.79 -3.76
C GLY A 205 22.59 21.02 -4.63
N SER A 206 23.17 20.89 -5.83
CA SER A 206 23.29 22.02 -6.77
C SER A 206 21.91 22.41 -7.34
N PRO A 207 21.63 23.71 -7.55
CA PRO A 207 20.44 24.14 -8.31
C PRO A 207 20.35 23.48 -9.69
N ALA A 208 19.13 23.20 -10.15
CA ALA A 208 18.92 22.71 -11.51
C ALA A 208 19.44 23.73 -12.54
N GLY A 209 20.19 23.26 -13.55
CA GLY A 209 20.82 24.03 -14.60
C GLY A 209 22.25 24.48 -14.28
N THR A 210 22.75 24.27 -13.05
CA THR A 210 24.10 24.73 -12.66
C THR A 210 25.21 24.13 -13.52
N LEU A 211 25.06 22.89 -14.01
CA LEU A 211 26.05 22.28 -14.89
C LEU A 211 26.05 22.85 -16.32
N GLY A 212 24.98 23.53 -16.75
CA GLY A 212 24.85 24.04 -18.12
C GLY A 212 24.84 22.95 -19.20
N VAL A 213 24.59 21.68 -18.84
CA VAL A 213 24.52 20.58 -19.81
C VAL A 213 23.27 20.73 -20.68
N PRO A 214 23.36 20.46 -21.99
CA PRO A 214 22.21 20.56 -22.87
C PRO A 214 21.21 19.44 -22.55
N LEU A 215 19.98 19.81 -22.20
CA LEU A 215 18.85 18.89 -22.01
C LEU A 215 17.86 19.04 -23.15
N THR A 216 17.36 17.92 -23.66
CA THR A 216 16.30 17.91 -24.68
C THR A 216 14.92 18.18 -24.05
N PRO A 217 13.90 18.56 -24.85
CA PRO A 217 12.52 18.62 -24.35
C PRO A 217 12.01 17.29 -23.77
N ALA A 218 12.53 16.15 -24.23
CA ALA A 218 12.21 14.83 -23.68
C ALA A 218 12.83 14.63 -22.29
N ASP A 219 14.08 15.07 -22.09
CA ASP A 219 14.78 15.00 -20.80
C ASP A 219 14.08 15.83 -19.71
N LEU A 220 13.54 17.00 -20.06
CA LEU A 220 12.75 17.82 -19.14
C LEU A 220 11.45 17.12 -18.70
N ARG A 221 10.99 16.12 -19.46
CA ARG A 221 9.80 15.30 -19.17
C ARG A 221 10.16 13.93 -18.59
N ASP A 222 11.44 13.62 -18.41
CA ASP A 222 11.90 12.38 -17.78
C ASP A 222 11.39 12.32 -16.33
N PRO A 223 10.68 11.26 -15.92
CA PRO A 223 10.12 11.17 -14.57
C PRO A 223 11.20 11.28 -13.48
N GLY A 224 12.41 10.77 -13.75
CA GLY A 224 13.53 10.85 -12.82
C GLY A 224 14.12 12.25 -12.68
N TYR A 225 14.13 13.06 -13.76
CA TYR A 225 14.49 14.48 -13.69
C TYR A 225 13.50 15.27 -12.85
N VAL A 226 12.20 15.08 -13.09
CA VAL A 226 11.15 15.79 -12.34
C VAL A 226 11.19 15.39 -10.87
N HIS A 227 11.34 14.10 -10.58
CA HIS A 227 11.51 13.62 -9.22
C HIS A 227 12.71 14.27 -8.54
N ALA A 228 13.87 14.37 -9.21
CA ALA A 228 15.05 15.05 -8.66
C ALA A 228 14.76 16.52 -8.32
N ARG A 229 14.09 17.25 -9.23
CA ARG A 229 13.68 18.64 -8.98
C ARG A 229 12.68 18.77 -7.83
N LEU A 230 11.75 17.82 -7.70
CA LEU A 230 10.80 17.78 -6.58
C LEU A 230 11.51 17.51 -5.25
N GLN A 231 12.47 16.58 -5.21
CA GLN A 231 13.26 16.33 -4.01
C GLN A 231 14.07 17.55 -3.61
N GLN A 232 14.72 18.22 -4.57
CA GLN A 232 15.41 19.49 -4.32
C GLN A 232 14.47 20.53 -3.71
N ALA A 233 13.31 20.77 -4.34
CA ALA A 233 12.32 21.72 -3.86
C ALA A 233 11.82 21.35 -2.45
N ARG A 234 11.62 20.05 -2.17
CA ARG A 234 11.21 19.54 -0.87
C ARG A 234 12.28 19.75 0.20
N ASN A 235 13.53 19.44 -0.10
CA ASN A 235 14.67 19.61 0.82
C ASN A 235 14.91 21.09 1.15
N ALA A 236 14.75 21.98 0.16
CA ALA A 236 14.83 23.42 0.34
C ALA A 236 13.55 24.05 0.95
N ARG A 237 12.51 23.24 1.25
CA ARG A 237 11.17 23.69 1.67
C ARG A 237 10.54 24.71 0.71
N ASN A 238 10.93 24.68 -0.56
CA ASN A 238 10.43 25.55 -1.62
C ASN A 238 9.19 24.93 -2.26
N THR A 239 8.05 25.04 -1.56
CA THR A 239 6.77 24.46 -2.02
C THR A 239 6.26 25.11 -3.30
N SER A 240 6.51 26.40 -3.53
CA SER A 240 6.07 27.10 -4.74
C SER A 240 6.69 26.50 -6.00
N THR A 241 7.97 26.15 -5.96
CA THR A 241 8.65 25.49 -7.09
C THR A 241 8.10 24.09 -7.32
N ALA A 242 7.88 23.30 -6.27
CA ALA A 242 7.30 21.97 -6.41
C ALA A 242 5.88 21.99 -7.00
N ILE A 243 5.05 22.94 -6.57
CA ILE A 243 3.70 23.14 -7.10
C ILE A 243 3.77 23.58 -8.57
N ALA A 244 4.64 24.53 -8.92
CA ALA A 244 4.81 24.98 -10.29
C ALA A 244 5.23 23.85 -11.22
N LEU A 245 6.15 22.99 -10.77
CA LEU A 245 6.55 21.78 -11.49
C LEU A 245 5.37 20.85 -11.73
N LEU A 246 4.58 20.54 -10.70
CA LEU A 246 3.49 19.56 -10.84
C LEU A 246 2.25 20.10 -11.55
N THR A 247 2.10 21.41 -11.68
CA THR A 247 0.91 22.02 -12.30
C THR A 247 1.16 22.50 -13.73
N SER A 248 2.39 22.92 -14.06
CA SER A 248 2.70 23.53 -15.35
C SER A 248 3.52 22.64 -16.29
N GLN A 249 3.97 21.47 -15.81
CA GLN A 249 4.79 20.59 -16.61
C GLN A 249 3.95 19.78 -17.62
N PRO A 250 4.43 19.59 -18.86
CA PRO A 250 3.83 18.64 -19.80
C PRO A 250 3.77 17.22 -19.23
N PRO A 251 2.90 16.33 -19.77
CA PRO A 251 2.84 14.94 -19.34
C PRO A 251 4.22 14.27 -19.36
N LEU A 252 4.53 13.44 -18.36
CA LEU A 252 5.81 12.73 -18.29
C LEU A 252 6.06 11.90 -19.55
N ALA A 253 7.34 11.71 -19.90
CA ALA A 253 7.74 10.93 -21.08
C ALA A 253 7.48 9.42 -20.90
N SER A 254 7.43 8.96 -19.65
CA SER A 254 7.12 7.59 -19.25
C SER A 254 6.55 7.57 -17.82
N PRO A 255 5.93 6.45 -17.37
CA PRO A 255 5.48 6.31 -16.00
C PRO A 255 6.62 6.48 -14.98
N ALA A 256 6.27 6.96 -13.79
CA ALA A 256 7.20 7.05 -12.67
C ALA A 256 7.80 5.68 -12.30
N ARG A 257 9.11 5.64 -12.00
CA ARG A 257 9.81 4.42 -11.60
C ARG A 257 9.20 3.80 -10.34
N ASP A 258 8.93 4.64 -9.34
CA ASP A 258 8.27 4.27 -8.09
C ASP A 258 6.99 5.11 -7.94
N PRO A 259 5.84 4.56 -8.37
CA PRO A 259 4.58 5.26 -8.27
C PRO A 259 4.20 5.62 -6.82
N GLU A 260 4.64 4.84 -5.83
CA GLU A 260 4.33 5.08 -4.42
C GLU A 260 5.02 6.35 -3.91
N LYS A 261 6.33 6.49 -4.14
CA LYS A 261 7.07 7.72 -3.82
C LYS A 261 6.54 8.92 -4.61
N TRP A 262 6.20 8.70 -5.88
CA TRP A 262 5.66 9.76 -6.73
C TRP A 262 4.33 10.31 -6.21
N VAL A 263 3.36 9.44 -5.93
CA VAL A 263 2.06 9.84 -5.35
C VAL A 263 2.24 10.56 -4.01
N GLY A 264 3.19 10.12 -3.18
CA GLY A 264 3.55 10.83 -1.94
C GLY A 264 4.05 12.26 -2.19
N ASN A 265 4.82 12.50 -3.26
CA ASN A 265 5.25 13.85 -3.65
C ASN A 265 4.07 14.70 -4.12
N LEU A 266 3.17 14.13 -4.93
CA LEU A 266 1.95 14.80 -5.37
C LEU A 266 1.08 15.22 -4.19
N LEU A 267 0.83 14.30 -3.24
CA LEU A 267 0.03 14.58 -2.05
C LEU A 267 0.65 15.67 -1.18
N TRP A 268 1.96 15.64 -0.98
CA TRP A 268 2.66 16.68 -0.23
C TRP A 268 2.51 18.06 -0.88
N ALA A 269 2.73 18.18 -2.18
CA ALA A 269 2.60 19.44 -2.91
C ALA A 269 1.14 19.93 -2.95
N ALA A 270 0.19 19.03 -3.17
CA ALA A 270 -1.24 19.36 -3.17
C ALA A 270 -1.72 19.90 -1.82
N ARG A 271 -1.21 19.36 -0.70
CA ARG A 271 -1.50 19.86 0.65
C ARG A 271 -0.95 21.26 0.90
N ALA A 272 0.19 21.59 0.29
CA ALA A 272 0.83 22.91 0.41
C ALA A 272 0.26 23.97 -0.55
N GLY A 273 -0.49 23.56 -1.57
CA GLY A 273 -1.02 24.45 -2.60
C GLY A 273 -2.38 25.07 -2.31
N THR A 274 -2.86 25.87 -3.24
CA THR A 274 -4.22 26.41 -3.25
C THR A 274 -5.22 25.31 -3.64
N ALA A 275 -6.51 25.62 -3.58
CA ALA A 275 -7.56 24.71 -4.04
C ALA A 275 -7.37 24.29 -5.51
N ASP A 276 -7.05 25.24 -6.41
CA ASP A 276 -6.79 24.91 -7.82
C ASP A 276 -5.54 24.05 -8.01
N HIS A 277 -4.45 24.33 -7.27
CA HIS A 277 -3.25 23.50 -7.30
C HIS A 277 -3.56 22.05 -6.91
N ALA A 278 -4.29 21.83 -5.82
CA ALA A 278 -4.65 20.48 -5.38
C ALA A 278 -5.46 19.72 -6.43
N VAL A 279 -6.41 20.39 -7.09
CA VAL A 279 -7.23 19.79 -8.15
C VAL A 279 -6.38 19.43 -9.37
N ARG A 280 -5.54 20.35 -9.85
CA ARG A 280 -4.64 20.11 -11.00
C ARG A 280 -3.65 18.98 -10.73
N ILE A 281 -3.03 18.97 -9.55
CA ILE A 281 -2.10 17.91 -9.13
C ILE A 281 -2.82 16.57 -9.04
N ALA A 282 -4.04 16.52 -8.51
CA ALA A 282 -4.83 15.30 -8.45
C ALA A 282 -5.14 14.76 -9.85
N PHE A 283 -5.48 15.61 -10.82
CA PHE A 283 -5.67 15.16 -12.21
C PHE A 283 -4.37 14.71 -12.90
N GLY A 284 -3.23 15.30 -12.53
CA GLY A 284 -1.91 14.92 -13.06
C GLY A 284 -1.39 13.56 -12.58
N ILE A 285 -2.08 12.89 -11.66
CA ILE A 285 -1.63 11.63 -11.07
C ILE A 285 -1.44 10.49 -12.08
N ASP A 286 -2.16 10.53 -13.21
CA ASP A 286 -2.13 9.44 -14.20
C ASP A 286 -0.72 9.25 -14.80
N ALA A 287 0.13 10.28 -14.77
CA ALA A 287 1.54 10.19 -15.17
C ALA A 287 2.36 9.22 -14.30
N ALA A 288 1.87 8.84 -13.13
CA ALA A 288 2.53 7.88 -12.25
C ALA A 288 2.39 6.43 -12.72
N PHE A 289 1.47 6.13 -13.64
CA PHE A 289 1.01 4.77 -13.90
C PHE A 289 1.06 4.42 -15.40
N ALA A 290 1.22 3.13 -15.69
CA ALA A 290 0.97 2.63 -17.03
C ALA A 290 -0.53 2.72 -17.34
N PRO A 291 -0.93 2.92 -18.62
CA PRO A 291 -2.33 2.89 -19.01
C PRO A 291 -3.04 1.60 -18.56
N GLY A 292 -4.24 1.72 -18.01
CA GLY A 292 -5.05 0.57 -17.57
C GLY A 292 -4.66 -0.02 -16.21
N THR A 293 -3.73 0.59 -15.47
CA THR A 293 -3.32 0.11 -14.15
C THR A 293 -4.48 0.12 -13.15
N ASP A 294 -4.78 -1.03 -12.54
CA ASP A 294 -5.75 -1.13 -11.45
C ASP A 294 -5.10 -0.70 -10.12
N ILE A 295 -5.39 0.55 -9.73
CA ILE A 295 -4.91 1.13 -8.48
C ILE A 295 -5.40 0.33 -7.26
N SER A 296 -6.57 -0.31 -7.33
CA SER A 296 -7.14 -1.07 -6.20
C SER A 296 -6.35 -2.33 -5.85
N ALA A 297 -5.59 -2.86 -6.82
CA ALA A 297 -4.71 -4.01 -6.66
C ALA A 297 -3.29 -3.64 -6.15
N MET A 298 -2.97 -2.36 -6.05
CA MET A 298 -1.65 -1.88 -5.61
C MET A 298 -1.46 -1.94 -4.08
N SER A 299 -0.23 -1.64 -3.65
CA SER A 299 0.17 -1.62 -2.23
C SER A 299 -0.80 -0.77 -1.40
N PHE A 300 -0.98 -1.13 -0.12
CA PHE A 300 -1.80 -0.35 0.79
C PHE A 300 -1.31 1.10 0.90
N ARG A 301 0.01 1.31 1.03
CA ARG A 301 0.58 2.66 1.20
C ARG A 301 0.31 3.55 -0.01
N LEU A 302 0.50 3.01 -1.22
CA LEU A 302 0.20 3.73 -2.45
C LEU A 302 -1.29 4.11 -2.51
N ARG A 303 -2.18 3.15 -2.25
CA ARG A 303 -3.63 3.39 -2.27
C ARG A 303 -4.07 4.42 -1.23
N ASP A 304 -3.46 4.42 -0.05
CA ASP A 304 -3.76 5.38 1.02
C ASP A 304 -3.41 6.82 0.61
N ASP A 305 -2.20 7.03 0.08
CA ASP A 305 -1.79 8.34 -0.43
C ASP A 305 -2.59 8.75 -1.68
N TYR A 306 -2.87 7.81 -2.59
CA TYR A 306 -3.69 8.04 -3.79
C TYR A 306 -5.11 8.51 -3.41
N THR A 307 -5.79 7.76 -2.55
CA THR A 307 -7.15 8.10 -2.10
C THR A 307 -7.14 9.42 -1.31
N SER A 308 -6.13 9.66 -0.48
CA SER A 308 -5.95 10.96 0.19
C SER A 308 -5.85 12.13 -0.80
N LEU A 309 -5.09 11.96 -1.90
CA LEU A 309 -4.97 12.99 -2.93
C LEU A 309 -6.30 13.20 -3.69
N MET A 310 -6.97 12.12 -4.09
CA MET A 310 -8.26 12.21 -4.80
C MET A 310 -9.32 12.87 -3.94
N TRP A 311 -9.39 12.53 -2.65
CA TRP A 311 -10.30 13.14 -1.71
C TRP A 311 -9.99 14.63 -1.51
N LEU A 312 -8.71 14.98 -1.34
CA LEU A 312 -8.27 16.38 -1.25
C LEU A 312 -8.68 17.16 -2.51
N GLY A 313 -8.35 16.66 -3.70
CA GLY A 313 -8.74 17.31 -4.95
C GLY A 313 -10.26 17.46 -5.10
N GLY A 314 -11.04 16.40 -4.87
CA GLY A 314 -12.50 16.44 -4.98
C GLY A 314 -13.15 17.44 -4.02
N THR A 315 -12.69 17.48 -2.76
CA THR A 315 -13.19 18.42 -1.76
C THR A 315 -12.80 19.86 -2.05
N ARG A 316 -11.58 20.11 -2.56
CA ARG A 316 -11.16 21.44 -3.02
C ARG A 316 -12.00 21.91 -4.22
N ALA A 317 -12.22 21.05 -5.21
CA ALA A 317 -13.07 21.38 -6.35
C ALA A 317 -14.50 21.71 -5.93
N LEU A 318 -15.12 20.86 -5.10
CA LEU A 318 -16.53 21.03 -4.73
C LEU A 318 -16.74 22.23 -3.79
N TRP A 319 -15.98 22.31 -2.70
CA TRP A 319 -16.28 23.25 -1.61
C TRP A 319 -15.55 24.58 -1.73
N ASN A 320 -14.32 24.59 -2.25
CA ASN A 320 -13.52 25.81 -2.36
C ASN A 320 -13.71 26.49 -3.72
N LEU A 321 -13.69 25.72 -4.82
CA LEU A 321 -13.78 26.27 -6.18
C LEU A 321 -15.22 26.34 -6.71
N ARG A 322 -16.17 25.65 -6.07
CA ARG A 322 -17.56 25.52 -6.56
C ARG A 322 -17.64 24.94 -7.97
N GLU A 323 -16.78 23.96 -8.25
CA GLU A 323 -16.68 23.28 -9.54
C GLU A 323 -17.13 21.82 -9.42
N PRO A 324 -18.45 21.57 -9.24
CA PRO A 324 -18.97 20.22 -9.02
C PRO A 324 -18.63 19.25 -10.16
N ARG A 325 -18.58 19.71 -11.41
CA ARG A 325 -18.18 18.89 -12.56
C ARG A 325 -16.73 18.41 -12.49
N ARG A 326 -15.80 19.23 -11.96
CA ARG A 326 -14.40 18.82 -11.72
C ARG A 326 -14.27 17.92 -10.49
N ALA A 327 -15.14 18.08 -9.49
CA ALA A 327 -15.09 17.27 -8.27
C ALA A 327 -15.52 15.81 -8.48
N ALA A 328 -16.58 15.58 -9.27
CA ALA A 328 -17.16 14.26 -9.49
C ALA A 328 -16.14 13.15 -9.91
N PRO A 329 -15.29 13.33 -10.94
CA PRO A 329 -14.32 12.31 -11.33
C PRO A 329 -13.28 12.03 -10.24
N LEU A 330 -12.92 13.01 -9.41
CA LEU A 330 -11.98 12.81 -8.30
C LEU A 330 -12.59 11.97 -7.17
N PHE A 331 -13.86 12.22 -6.82
CA PHE A 331 -14.58 11.37 -5.87
C PHE A 331 -14.81 9.95 -6.40
N TYR A 332 -15.06 9.79 -7.69
CA TYR A 332 -15.13 8.47 -8.32
C TYR A 332 -13.79 7.74 -8.19
N ARG A 333 -12.66 8.38 -8.56
CA ARG A 333 -11.31 7.81 -8.44
C ARG A 333 -10.97 7.42 -7.00
N TYR A 334 -11.39 8.22 -6.02
CA TYR A 334 -11.29 7.89 -4.59
C TYR A 334 -12.00 6.57 -4.25
N GLY A 335 -13.25 6.42 -4.69
CA GLY A 335 -14.03 5.20 -4.44
C GLY A 335 -13.49 3.98 -5.20
N ALA A 336 -13.12 4.16 -6.47
CA ALA A 336 -12.67 3.08 -7.35
C ALA A 336 -11.33 2.47 -6.90
N ALA A 337 -10.41 3.28 -6.36
CA ALA A 337 -9.12 2.80 -5.84
C ALA A 337 -9.25 2.06 -4.49
N ALA A 338 -10.41 2.10 -3.83
CA ALA A 338 -10.62 1.47 -2.54
C ALA A 338 -11.15 0.04 -2.65
N ARG A 339 -10.71 -0.83 -1.73
CA ARG A 339 -11.18 -2.22 -1.60
C ARG A 339 -12.33 -2.38 -0.61
N THR A 340 -12.44 -1.50 0.37
CA THR A 340 -13.47 -1.61 1.42
C THR A 340 -14.80 -0.99 0.97
N PRO A 341 -15.94 -1.67 1.17
CA PRO A 341 -17.25 -1.16 0.78
C PRO A 341 -17.55 0.26 1.30
N GLY A 342 -17.20 0.55 2.56
CA GLY A 342 -17.41 1.87 3.16
C GLY A 342 -16.69 3.01 2.43
N THR A 343 -15.42 2.82 2.05
CA THR A 343 -14.66 3.84 1.30
C THR A 343 -15.15 3.96 -0.14
N ARG A 344 -15.51 2.83 -0.77
CA ARG A 344 -16.06 2.78 -2.14
C ARG A 344 -17.36 3.58 -2.23
N THR A 345 -18.33 3.25 -1.37
CA THR A 345 -19.64 3.94 -1.32
C THR A 345 -19.50 5.42 -1.02
N LYS A 346 -18.60 5.81 -0.11
CA LYS A 346 -18.29 7.22 0.13
C LYS A 346 -17.89 7.95 -1.15
N GLY A 347 -16.95 7.41 -1.91
CA GLY A 347 -16.52 8.00 -3.18
C GLY A 347 -17.66 8.14 -4.19
N PHE A 348 -18.40 7.07 -4.43
CA PHE A 348 -19.51 7.08 -5.38
C PHE A 348 -20.64 8.02 -4.95
N TYR A 349 -21.04 8.03 -3.68
CA TYR A 349 -22.04 8.97 -3.18
C TYR A 349 -21.61 10.43 -3.40
N TRP A 350 -20.37 10.79 -3.09
CA TRP A 350 -19.89 12.17 -3.28
C TRP A 350 -19.71 12.53 -4.76
N ALA A 351 -19.35 11.57 -5.62
CA ALA A 351 -19.37 11.77 -7.07
C ALA A 351 -20.79 12.06 -7.58
N GLY A 352 -21.78 11.28 -7.13
CA GLY A 352 -23.19 11.49 -7.48
C GLY A 352 -23.73 12.82 -6.94
N LYS A 353 -23.38 13.18 -5.70
CA LYS A 353 -23.77 14.47 -5.11
C LYS A 353 -23.18 15.65 -5.89
N ALA A 354 -21.90 15.56 -6.28
CA ALA A 354 -21.26 16.58 -7.10
C ALA A 354 -21.97 16.72 -8.46
N LEU A 355 -22.27 15.62 -9.16
CA LEU A 355 -23.01 15.70 -10.43
C LEU A 355 -24.44 16.26 -10.27
N ALA A 356 -25.12 15.94 -9.18
CA ALA A 356 -26.43 16.53 -8.88
C ALA A 356 -26.33 18.07 -8.71
N GLU A 357 -25.31 18.55 -7.99
CA GLU A 357 -25.03 19.99 -7.84
C GLU A 357 -24.62 20.65 -9.17
N ALA A 358 -24.03 19.89 -10.10
CA ALA A 358 -23.74 20.33 -11.46
C ALA A 358 -24.95 20.33 -12.42
N GLY A 359 -26.13 19.89 -11.96
CA GLY A 359 -27.32 19.72 -12.79
C GLY A 359 -27.33 18.47 -13.67
N ASP A 360 -26.39 17.54 -13.49
CA ASP A 360 -26.35 16.25 -14.21
C ASP A 360 -27.05 15.16 -13.39
N ALA A 361 -28.38 15.14 -13.47
CA ALA A 361 -29.21 14.17 -12.76
C ALA A 361 -28.98 12.72 -13.21
N ALA A 362 -28.70 12.50 -14.49
CA ALA A 362 -28.47 11.17 -15.05
C ALA A 362 -27.17 10.57 -14.52
N GLY A 363 -26.06 11.31 -14.59
CA GLY A 363 -24.78 10.89 -14.03
C GLY A 363 -24.82 10.75 -12.50
N ALA A 364 -25.55 11.64 -11.81
CA ALA A 364 -25.76 11.52 -10.37
C ALA A 364 -26.45 10.20 -9.99
N ARG A 365 -27.53 9.86 -10.70
CA ARG A 365 -28.28 8.60 -10.50
C ARG A 365 -27.39 7.37 -10.67
N GLN A 366 -26.53 7.34 -11.69
CA GLN A 366 -25.61 6.20 -11.92
C GLN A 366 -24.68 5.94 -10.72
N TYR A 367 -24.09 7.00 -10.16
CA TYR A 367 -23.22 6.85 -9.00
C TYR A 367 -23.98 6.50 -7.72
N PHE A 368 -25.17 7.06 -7.51
CA PHE A 368 -26.03 6.64 -6.40
C PHE A 368 -26.44 5.18 -6.54
N GLU A 369 -26.78 4.70 -7.75
CA GLU A 369 -27.11 3.29 -7.99
C GLU A 369 -25.91 2.37 -7.68
N THR A 370 -24.69 2.83 -7.99
CA THR A 370 -23.47 2.07 -7.68
C THR A 370 -23.23 1.97 -6.17
N ALA A 371 -23.39 3.08 -5.43
CA ALA A 371 -23.26 3.08 -3.97
C ALA A 371 -24.39 2.29 -3.28
N ALA A 372 -25.62 2.37 -3.78
CA ALA A 372 -26.80 1.71 -3.23
C ALA A 372 -26.74 0.17 -3.29
N ARG A 373 -25.80 -0.41 -4.04
CA ARG A 373 -25.52 -1.86 -4.02
C ARG A 373 -24.97 -2.36 -2.68
N TYR A 374 -24.57 -1.45 -1.79
CA TYR A 374 -24.05 -1.75 -0.46
C TYR A 374 -24.96 -1.12 0.62
N PRO A 375 -26.16 -1.66 0.83
CA PRO A 375 -27.20 -1.07 1.69
C PRO A 375 -26.84 -1.08 3.20
N ASP A 376 -25.85 -1.87 3.58
CA ASP A 376 -25.26 -1.98 4.93
C ASP A 376 -24.25 -0.86 5.23
N GLN A 377 -23.84 -0.08 4.22
CA GLN A 377 -22.89 1.00 4.36
C GLN A 377 -23.60 2.36 4.44
N PHE A 378 -23.16 3.26 5.33
CA PHE A 378 -23.78 4.58 5.54
C PHE A 378 -24.00 5.37 4.25
N TYR A 379 -22.99 5.46 3.37
CA TYR A 379 -23.14 6.17 2.11
C TYR A 379 -23.97 5.42 1.06
N GLY A 380 -24.09 4.09 1.18
CA GLY A 380 -25.05 3.32 0.40
C GLY A 380 -26.49 3.62 0.81
N GLN A 381 -26.75 3.77 2.10
CA GLN A 381 -28.05 4.19 2.64
C GLN A 381 -28.42 5.62 2.20
N LEU A 382 -27.49 6.57 2.28
CA LEU A 382 -27.72 7.91 1.73
C LEU A 382 -27.99 7.89 0.23
N SER A 383 -27.35 6.98 -0.53
CA SER A 383 -27.65 6.83 -1.95
C SER A 383 -29.02 6.22 -2.21
N LEU A 384 -29.49 5.27 -1.40
CA LEU A 384 -30.87 4.75 -1.47
C LEU A 384 -31.89 5.87 -1.20
N GLU A 385 -31.64 6.71 -0.20
CA GLU A 385 -32.44 7.90 0.09
C GLU A 385 -32.52 8.83 -1.14
N ARG A 386 -31.38 9.14 -1.78
CA ARG A 386 -31.35 9.96 -3.01
C ARG A 386 -32.06 9.34 -4.21
N LEU A 387 -32.19 8.02 -4.23
CA LEU A 387 -32.93 7.28 -5.25
C LEU A 387 -34.40 7.07 -4.86
N ASN A 388 -34.84 7.58 -3.70
CA ASN A 388 -36.15 7.33 -3.12
C ASN A 388 -36.48 5.82 -3.01
N ARG A 389 -35.51 5.04 -2.52
CA ARG A 389 -35.63 3.59 -2.31
C ARG A 389 -35.50 3.28 -0.82
N PRO A 390 -36.30 2.34 -0.29
CA PRO A 390 -36.14 1.89 1.09
C PRO A 390 -34.82 1.12 1.28
N ILE A 391 -34.33 1.09 2.51
CA ILE A 391 -33.23 0.19 2.88
C ILE A 391 -33.77 -1.25 2.86
N PRO A 392 -33.15 -2.18 2.10
CA PRO A 392 -33.58 -3.57 2.08
C PRO A 392 -33.35 -4.23 3.44
N ASN A 393 -33.98 -5.40 3.66
CA ASN A 393 -33.66 -6.20 4.83
C ASN A 393 -32.16 -6.58 4.80
N LEU A 394 -31.43 -6.23 5.86
CA LEU A 394 -30.00 -6.51 6.00
C LEU A 394 -29.73 -7.85 6.68
N ASP A 395 -30.75 -8.47 7.27
CA ASP A 395 -30.67 -9.79 7.89
C ASP A 395 -30.76 -10.89 6.81
N VAL A 396 -29.79 -10.87 5.90
CA VAL A 396 -29.66 -11.85 4.82
C VAL A 396 -28.43 -12.69 5.11
N MET A 397 -28.64 -13.93 5.53
CA MET A 397 -27.55 -14.90 5.63
C MET A 397 -26.96 -15.15 4.22
N PRO A 398 -25.62 -15.24 4.07
CA PRO A 398 -25.02 -15.63 2.80
C PRO A 398 -25.61 -16.97 2.32
N GLY A 399 -26.05 -17.03 1.06
CA GLY A 399 -26.59 -18.27 0.48
C GLY A 399 -25.53 -19.38 0.34
N ASP A 400 -24.25 -18.99 0.25
CA ASP A 400 -23.14 -19.92 0.12
C ASP A 400 -22.70 -20.43 1.50
N VAL A 401 -23.27 -21.54 1.93
CA VAL A 401 -22.82 -22.26 3.13
C VAL A 401 -21.62 -23.14 2.74
N PRO A 402 -20.43 -22.98 3.36
CA PRO A 402 -19.29 -23.83 3.06
C PRO A 402 -19.62 -25.31 3.27
N THR A 403 -19.12 -26.20 2.42
CA THR A 403 -19.23 -27.64 2.62
C THR A 403 -18.33 -28.09 3.78
N ASP A 404 -18.57 -29.30 4.31
CA ASP A 404 -17.73 -29.85 5.38
C ASP A 404 -16.27 -30.05 4.92
N ALA A 405 -16.07 -30.42 3.64
CA ALA A 405 -14.74 -30.50 3.04
C ALA A 405 -14.05 -29.12 3.01
N GLN A 406 -14.75 -28.07 2.58
CA GLN A 406 -14.21 -26.69 2.58
C GLN A 406 -13.90 -26.20 4.00
N ARG A 407 -14.75 -26.52 4.98
CA ARG A 407 -14.48 -26.21 6.40
C ARG A 407 -13.25 -26.94 6.91
N ALA A 408 -13.12 -28.23 6.61
CA ALA A 408 -11.97 -29.03 7.02
C ALA A 408 -10.67 -28.50 6.40
N GLU A 409 -10.68 -28.17 5.10
CA GLU A 409 -9.54 -27.56 4.41
C GLU A 409 -9.15 -26.21 5.03
N PHE A 410 -10.12 -25.32 5.25
CA PHE A 410 -9.87 -24.03 5.89
C PHE A 410 -9.27 -24.19 7.30
N MET A 411 -9.79 -25.13 8.09
CA MET A 411 -9.31 -25.43 9.44
C MET A 411 -7.92 -26.10 9.46
N ALA A 412 -7.50 -26.73 8.37
CA ALA A 412 -6.19 -27.35 8.24
C ALA A 412 -5.07 -26.34 7.93
N ARG A 413 -5.41 -25.13 7.44
CA ARG A 413 -4.42 -24.11 7.06
C ARG A 413 -3.56 -23.68 8.26
N PRO A 414 -2.22 -23.51 8.09
CA PRO A 414 -1.33 -23.11 9.19
C PRO A 414 -1.78 -21.82 9.89
N LEU A 415 -2.17 -20.79 9.14
CA LEU A 415 -2.67 -19.54 9.67
C LEU A 415 -3.95 -19.73 10.49
N THR A 416 -4.94 -20.48 9.99
CA THR A 416 -6.18 -20.75 10.73
C THR A 416 -5.91 -21.50 12.03
N ARG A 417 -4.99 -22.48 12.00
CA ARG A 417 -4.56 -23.19 13.20
C ARG A 417 -3.90 -22.23 14.20
N ALA A 418 -3.04 -21.33 13.71
CA ALA A 418 -2.38 -20.30 14.53
C ALA A 418 -3.39 -19.32 15.15
N VAL A 419 -4.37 -18.83 14.37
CA VAL A 419 -5.48 -17.98 14.85
C VAL A 419 -6.22 -18.65 16.02
N ARG A 420 -6.54 -19.94 15.88
CA ARG A 420 -7.21 -20.71 16.94
C ARG A 420 -6.33 -20.89 18.17
N GLU A 421 -5.02 -21.06 17.99
CA GLU A 421 -4.08 -21.16 19.11
C GLU A 421 -3.96 -19.82 19.85
N VAL A 422 -3.77 -18.71 19.13
CA VAL A 422 -3.65 -17.39 19.77
C VAL A 422 -4.93 -16.94 20.48
N ALA A 423 -6.11 -17.33 19.96
CA ALA A 423 -7.40 -17.05 20.56
C ALA A 423 -7.63 -17.75 21.93
N ARG A 424 -6.82 -18.75 22.30
CA ARG A 424 -6.97 -19.51 23.56
C ARG A 424 -6.44 -18.77 24.80
N GLY A 425 -5.77 -17.63 24.64
CA GLY A 425 -5.29 -16.85 25.79
C GLY A 425 -4.02 -16.03 25.55
N HIS A 426 -3.60 -15.84 24.29
CA HIS A 426 -2.46 -14.95 24.00
C HIS A 426 -2.87 -13.48 24.18
N GLU A 427 -1.88 -12.61 24.40
CA GLU A 427 -2.10 -11.17 24.48
C GLU A 427 -2.84 -10.65 23.25
N TRP A 428 -3.79 -9.73 23.46
CA TRP A 428 -4.59 -9.09 22.40
C TRP A 428 -3.74 -8.60 21.21
N ARG A 429 -2.57 -8.00 21.48
CA ARG A 429 -1.65 -7.49 20.45
C ARG A 429 -1.10 -8.59 19.53
N THR A 430 -0.90 -9.79 20.06
CA THR A 430 -0.50 -10.96 19.28
C THR A 430 -1.70 -11.47 18.49
N THR A 431 -2.81 -11.69 19.16
CA THR A 431 -4.05 -12.22 18.59
C THR A 431 -4.50 -11.40 17.38
N VAL A 432 -4.63 -10.08 17.53
CA VAL A 432 -5.11 -9.20 16.44
C VAL A 432 -4.22 -9.23 15.18
N ARG A 433 -2.93 -9.55 15.29
CA ARG A 433 -2.05 -9.67 14.12
C ARG A 433 -2.39 -10.90 13.28
N PHE A 434 -2.65 -12.04 13.92
CA PHE A 434 -3.06 -13.26 13.21
C PHE A 434 -4.46 -13.16 12.60
N PHE A 435 -5.38 -12.41 13.22
CA PHE A 435 -6.71 -12.18 12.65
C PHE A 435 -6.74 -11.22 11.45
N ARG A 436 -5.66 -10.48 11.21
CA ARG A 436 -5.58 -9.48 10.11
C ARG A 436 -5.05 -10.05 8.80
N GLU A 437 -4.28 -11.14 8.87
CA GLU A 437 -3.80 -11.89 7.71
C GLU A 437 -4.90 -12.85 7.23
#